data_AF-A0A848LGV9-F1
#
_entry.id   AF-A0A848LGV9-F1
#
_cell.length_a   1.000
_cell.length_b   1.000
_cell.length_c   1.000
_cell.angle_alpha   90.00
_cell.angle_beta   90.00
_cell.angle_gamma   90.00
#
_symmetry.space_group_name_H-M   'P 1'
#
loop_
_entity.id
_entity.type
_entity.pdbx_description
1 polymer ?
#
loop_
_entity_poly.entity_id
_entity_poly.type
_entity_poly.pdbx_seq_one_letter_code
_entity_poly.pdbx_strand_id
1 'polypeptide(L)'
;MNQRFHPRMVLLLSVLALAPTALASGGFGMTWGKWSHSAGVDRVGCLNCDPYRGETSCSNVLPVLCINQDGSPVPPGITPDFYNGWARGNIATTLPVSGTSLTSLAVANQLCASAFGAGWRMAEFHDGNGGWNWYAYGNVRSDMRFWVHINDNAGNCWNP
;
A
#
# COMPACT_ATOMS: atom_id res chain seq x y z
N MET A 1 -6.00 -74.75 5.59
CA MET A 1 -5.77 -73.35 5.14
C MET A 1 -7.09 -72.62 5.26
N ASN A 2 -7.19 -71.61 6.14
CA ASN A 2 -8.23 -70.56 6.08
C ASN A 2 -7.82 -69.41 7.01
N GLN A 3 -7.43 -68.30 6.41
CA GLN A 3 -6.86 -67.11 7.04
C GLN A 3 -7.97 -66.21 7.58
N ARG A 4 -7.84 -65.75 8.84
CA ARG A 4 -8.72 -64.76 9.48
C ARG A 4 -8.25 -63.34 9.15
N PHE A 5 -9.08 -62.57 8.44
CA PHE A 5 -8.87 -61.14 8.25
C PHE A 5 -9.24 -60.37 9.51
N HIS A 6 -8.32 -59.56 10.02
CA HIS A 6 -8.55 -58.59 11.10
C HIS A 6 -8.65 -57.18 10.51
N PRO A 7 -9.68 -56.37 10.84
CA PRO A 7 -9.74 -54.99 10.40
C PRO A 7 -8.85 -54.14 11.32
N ARG A 8 -7.81 -53.52 10.75
CA ARG A 8 -7.04 -52.47 11.44
C ARG A 8 -7.85 -51.18 11.41
N MET A 9 -8.50 -50.87 12.53
CA MET A 9 -9.13 -49.59 12.79
C MET A 9 -8.04 -48.52 12.96
N VAL A 10 -7.85 -47.67 11.96
CA VAL A 10 -6.95 -46.52 12.01
C VAL A 10 -7.67 -45.38 12.72
N LEU A 11 -7.23 -45.05 13.93
CA LEU A 11 -7.73 -43.93 14.72
C LEU A 11 -7.13 -42.63 14.14
N LEU A 12 -7.95 -41.81 13.47
CA LEU A 12 -7.58 -40.46 13.02
C LEU A 12 -7.59 -39.51 14.21
N LEU A 13 -6.42 -39.18 14.75
CA LEU A 13 -6.27 -38.07 15.69
C LEU A 13 -6.44 -36.74 14.95
N SER A 14 -7.57 -36.07 15.19
CA SER A 14 -7.83 -34.71 14.73
C SER A 14 -7.00 -33.73 15.59
N VAL A 15 -5.94 -33.16 15.02
CA VAL A 15 -5.16 -32.11 15.68
C VAL A 15 -5.92 -30.78 15.49
N LEU A 16 -6.52 -30.25 16.56
CA LEU A 16 -7.00 -28.86 16.57
C LEU A 16 -5.79 -27.93 16.49
N ALA A 17 -5.56 -27.35 15.31
CA ALA A 17 -4.60 -26.26 15.17
C ALA A 17 -5.15 -25.03 15.90
N LEU A 18 -4.50 -24.59 16.99
CA LEU A 18 -4.71 -23.25 17.53
C LEU A 18 -4.22 -22.25 16.47
N ALA A 19 -5.14 -21.59 15.78
CA ALA A 19 -4.80 -20.43 14.98
C ALA A 19 -4.27 -19.35 15.93
N PRO A 20 -3.08 -18.77 15.68
CA PRO A 20 -2.64 -17.62 16.45
C PRO A 20 -3.67 -16.51 16.27
N THR A 21 -4.11 -15.91 17.38
CA THR A 21 -4.89 -14.68 17.34
C THR A 21 -4.08 -13.63 16.60
N ALA A 22 -4.45 -13.34 15.36
CA ALA A 22 -3.99 -12.15 14.68
C ALA A 22 -4.47 -10.97 15.52
N LEU A 23 -3.58 -10.37 16.31
CA LEU A 23 -3.81 -9.03 16.83
C LEU A 23 -4.01 -8.17 15.59
N ALA A 24 -5.27 -7.83 15.29
CA ALA A 24 -5.57 -6.80 14.31
C ALA A 24 -4.78 -5.59 14.80
N SER A 25 -3.71 -5.24 14.09
CA SER A 25 -2.67 -4.39 14.64
C SER A 25 -3.17 -3.00 15.04
N GLY A 26 -4.42 -2.64 14.71
CA GLY A 26 -5.23 -1.62 15.40
C GLY A 26 -4.67 -0.19 15.43
N GLY A 27 -3.47 -0.01 14.87
CA GLY A 27 -2.68 1.20 14.92
C GLY A 27 -3.06 2.16 13.82
N PHE A 28 -2.14 3.08 13.56
CA PHE A 28 -2.31 4.12 12.57
C PHE A 28 -1.30 3.93 11.44
N GLY A 29 -1.76 4.23 10.23
CA GLY A 29 -0.94 4.29 9.04
C GLY A 29 -1.03 5.67 8.43
N MET A 30 0.00 6.02 7.66
CA MET A 30 0.09 7.26 6.94
C MET A 30 -0.78 7.21 5.69
N THR A 31 -1.52 8.29 5.46
CA THR A 31 -2.28 8.49 4.23
C THR A 31 -2.00 9.85 3.64
N TRP A 32 -2.08 9.91 2.32
CA TRP A 32 -1.96 11.11 1.52
C TRP A 32 -3.27 11.43 0.81
N GLY A 33 -3.33 12.60 0.19
CA GLY A 33 -4.40 12.95 -0.73
C GLY A 33 -3.88 13.72 -1.95
N LYS A 34 -4.81 14.02 -2.85
CA LYS A 34 -4.53 14.79 -4.07
C LYS A 34 -4.68 16.28 -3.79
N TRP A 35 -3.62 17.04 -4.04
CA TRP A 35 -3.58 18.50 -3.90
C TRP A 35 -4.13 19.21 -5.13
N SER A 36 -3.74 18.76 -6.33
CA SER A 36 -4.14 19.38 -7.58
C SER A 36 -4.06 18.41 -8.75
N HIS A 37 -4.74 18.77 -9.83
CA HIS A 37 -4.66 18.12 -11.13
C HIS A 37 -4.48 19.19 -12.20
N SER A 38 -3.56 18.99 -13.14
CA SER A 38 -3.47 19.81 -14.34
C SER A 38 -2.75 19.03 -15.43
N ALA A 39 -3.29 19.09 -16.66
CA ALA A 39 -2.67 18.51 -17.85
C ALA A 39 -2.20 17.04 -17.68
N GLY A 40 -3.00 16.20 -17.01
CA GLY A 40 -2.66 14.79 -16.80
C GLY A 40 -1.61 14.54 -15.70
N VAL A 41 -1.26 15.57 -14.94
CA VAL A 41 -0.34 15.49 -13.79
C VAL A 41 -1.12 15.71 -12.51
N ASP A 42 -0.86 14.84 -11.54
CA ASP A 42 -1.36 14.97 -10.20
C ASP A 42 -0.24 15.38 -9.25
N ARG A 43 -0.53 16.36 -8.38
CA ARG A 43 0.26 16.59 -7.18
C ARG A 43 -0.41 15.83 -6.05
N VAL A 44 0.28 14.85 -5.50
CA VAL A 44 -0.18 14.06 -4.35
C VAL A 44 0.77 14.27 -3.18
N GLY A 45 0.24 14.19 -1.96
CA GLY A 45 1.04 14.54 -0.80
C GLY A 45 0.29 14.47 0.52
N CYS A 46 1.04 14.81 1.55
CA CYS A 46 0.58 14.94 2.91
C CYS A 46 -0.50 16.02 3.04
N LEU A 47 -1.69 15.65 3.50
CA LEU A 47 -2.76 16.58 3.87
C LEU A 47 -3.03 16.42 5.37
N ASN A 48 -2.26 17.05 6.27
CA ASN A 48 -2.27 16.74 7.71
C ASN A 48 -2.00 15.25 7.99
N CYS A 49 -0.86 14.74 7.51
CA CYS A 49 -0.40 13.37 7.74
C CYS A 49 0.67 13.32 8.83
N ASP A 50 0.93 12.12 9.37
CA ASP A 50 2.04 11.86 10.29
C ASP A 50 2.93 10.74 9.72
N PRO A 51 4.08 11.06 9.10
CA PRO A 51 5.00 10.05 8.59
C PRO A 51 5.69 9.25 9.71
N TYR A 52 5.74 9.77 10.94
CA TYR A 52 6.47 9.14 12.04
C TYR A 52 5.68 8.01 12.68
N ARG A 53 4.36 8.18 12.82
CA ARG A 53 3.49 7.25 13.56
C ARG A 53 2.18 6.88 12.84
N GLY A 54 1.92 7.49 11.68
CA GLY A 54 0.64 7.40 11.00
C GLY A 54 -0.45 8.23 11.69
N GLU A 55 -1.40 8.72 10.91
CA GLU A 55 -2.54 9.50 11.42
C GLU A 55 -3.89 8.82 11.20
N THR A 56 -3.95 7.79 10.37
CA THR A 56 -5.21 7.17 9.94
C THR A 56 -5.34 5.76 10.51
N SER A 57 -6.45 5.46 11.19
CA SER A 57 -6.68 4.11 11.74
C SER A 57 -6.56 3.06 10.63
N CYS A 58 -5.74 2.05 10.85
CA CYS A 58 -5.55 0.95 9.90
C CYS A 58 -6.82 0.11 9.70
N SER A 59 -7.81 0.25 10.57
CA SER A 59 -9.13 -0.36 10.34
C SER A 59 -9.90 0.29 9.17
N ASN A 60 -9.56 1.54 8.79
CA ASN A 60 -10.20 2.24 7.70
C ASN A 60 -9.99 1.54 6.36
N VAL A 61 -10.98 1.68 5.48
CA VAL A 61 -10.99 1.11 4.14
C VAL A 61 -10.72 2.23 3.14
N LEU A 62 -9.49 2.29 2.63
CA LEU A 62 -9.01 3.34 1.72
C LEU A 62 -8.25 2.73 0.54
N PRO A 63 -8.24 3.38 -0.63
CA PRO A 63 -7.41 2.93 -1.74
C PRO A 63 -5.92 2.97 -1.39
N VAL A 64 -5.12 2.12 -2.04
CA VAL A 64 -3.65 2.22 -2.03
C VAL A 64 -3.22 3.08 -3.20
N LEU A 65 -2.32 4.04 -2.97
CA LEU A 65 -1.64 4.75 -4.05
C LEU A 65 -0.57 3.84 -4.62
N CYS A 66 -0.65 3.57 -5.92
CA CYS A 66 0.30 2.76 -6.64
C CYS A 66 1.04 3.62 -7.66
N ILE A 67 2.32 3.29 -7.89
CA ILE A 67 3.18 3.96 -8.85
C ILE A 67 3.89 2.94 -9.74
N ASN A 68 4.10 3.30 -11.01
CA ASN A 68 5.04 2.67 -11.92
C ASN A 68 6.02 3.74 -12.42
N GLN A 69 7.27 3.64 -11.96
CA GLN A 69 8.35 4.54 -12.35
C GLN A 69 9.01 4.05 -13.65
N ASP A 70 8.57 4.61 -14.76
CA ASP A 70 9.04 4.30 -16.11
C ASP A 70 10.14 5.27 -16.61
N GLY A 71 10.57 6.21 -15.77
CA GLY A 71 11.58 7.21 -16.13
C GLY A 71 11.02 8.40 -16.90
N SER A 72 9.70 8.55 -16.94
CA SER A 72 8.99 9.66 -17.57
C SER A 72 9.64 11.04 -17.29
N PRO A 73 9.82 11.90 -18.31
CA PRO A 73 10.37 13.24 -18.12
C PRO A 73 9.35 14.16 -17.44
N VAL A 74 9.85 15.20 -16.78
CA VAL A 74 9.02 16.28 -16.22
C VAL A 74 8.29 16.98 -17.38
N PRO A 75 6.96 17.10 -17.35
CA PRO A 75 6.23 17.82 -18.39
C PRO A 75 6.44 19.34 -18.28
N PRO A 76 6.25 20.10 -19.38
CA PRO A 76 6.31 21.55 -19.34
C PRO A 76 5.38 22.16 -18.28
N GLY A 77 5.85 23.19 -17.58
CA GLY A 77 5.08 23.91 -16.56
C GLY A 77 5.14 23.31 -15.15
N ILE A 78 5.82 22.18 -14.96
CA ILE A 78 6.17 21.64 -13.64
C ILE A 78 7.62 21.98 -13.32
N THR A 79 7.85 22.62 -12.18
CA THR A 79 9.19 22.89 -11.64
C THR A 79 9.33 22.15 -10.31
N PRO A 80 9.93 20.95 -10.29
CA PRO A 80 10.09 20.19 -9.07
C PRO A 80 11.06 20.85 -8.09
N ASP A 81 10.79 20.68 -6.81
CA ASP A 81 11.68 21.06 -5.72
C ASP A 81 11.72 19.94 -4.65
N PHE A 82 12.47 20.16 -3.57
CA PHE A 82 12.61 19.17 -2.50
C PHE A 82 11.28 18.77 -1.83
N TYR A 83 10.29 19.67 -1.79
CA TYR A 83 8.98 19.45 -1.16
C TYR A 83 7.87 19.07 -2.15
N ASN A 84 8.16 19.17 -3.45
CA ASN A 84 7.26 18.97 -4.56
C ASN A 84 8.00 18.29 -5.72
N GLY A 85 8.55 17.11 -5.43
CA GLY A 85 9.41 16.38 -6.36
C GLY A 85 8.69 15.85 -7.61
N TRP A 86 9.43 15.31 -8.58
CA TRP A 86 8.86 14.59 -9.72
C TRP A 86 9.17 13.10 -9.58
N ALA A 87 8.12 12.28 -9.50
CA ALA A 87 8.25 10.85 -9.22
C ALA A 87 8.65 10.01 -10.45
N ARG A 88 8.79 10.60 -11.64
CA ARG A 88 9.28 9.94 -12.86
C ARG A 88 8.46 8.72 -13.28
N GLY A 89 7.13 8.84 -13.22
CA GLY A 89 6.23 7.73 -13.51
C GLY A 89 4.75 8.08 -13.56
N ASN A 90 3.95 7.01 -13.57
CA ASN A 90 2.50 7.04 -13.60
C ASN A 90 1.92 6.55 -12.26
N ILE A 91 0.83 7.16 -11.81
CA ILE A 91 0.12 6.77 -10.60
C ILE A 91 -1.34 6.39 -10.84
N ALA A 92 -1.82 5.48 -10.00
CA ALA A 92 -3.21 5.04 -9.96
C ALA A 92 -3.57 4.64 -8.52
N THR A 93 -4.86 4.54 -8.23
CA THR A 93 -5.37 4.06 -6.95
C THR A 93 -6.11 2.75 -7.11
N THR A 94 -5.85 1.77 -6.24
CA THR A 94 -6.59 0.50 -6.21
C THR A 94 -8.06 0.70 -5.82
N LEU A 95 -8.85 -0.37 -5.84
CA LEU A 95 -10.06 -0.41 -5.01
C LEU A 95 -9.71 -0.25 -3.52
N PRO A 96 -10.60 0.32 -2.70
CA PRO A 96 -10.35 0.47 -1.27
C PRO A 96 -10.13 -0.86 -0.54
N VAL A 97 -9.12 -0.91 0.33
CA VAL A 97 -8.80 -2.06 1.19
C VAL A 97 -8.62 -1.60 2.64
N SER A 98 -8.88 -2.50 3.59
CA SER A 98 -8.56 -2.20 5.00
C SER A 98 -7.05 -2.07 5.17
N GLY A 99 -6.57 -1.04 5.86
CA GLY A 99 -5.15 -0.88 6.19
C GLY A 99 -4.58 -2.10 6.94
N THR A 100 -5.39 -2.79 7.76
CA THR A 100 -5.00 -4.04 8.44
C THR A 100 -4.69 -5.21 7.50
N SER A 101 -5.13 -5.14 6.24
CA SER A 101 -4.75 -6.14 5.22
C SER A 101 -3.37 -5.88 4.60
N LEU A 102 -2.82 -4.68 4.78
CA LEU A 102 -1.46 -4.34 4.39
C LEU A 102 -0.51 -4.80 5.49
N THR A 103 -0.08 -6.06 5.43
CA THR A 103 0.76 -6.68 6.47
C THR A 103 2.26 -6.57 6.21
N SER A 104 2.66 -6.04 5.04
CA SER A 104 4.04 -5.73 4.68
C SER A 104 4.07 -4.90 3.41
N LEU A 105 5.20 -4.26 3.12
CA LEU A 105 5.45 -3.63 1.82
C LEU A 105 5.32 -4.64 0.66
N ALA A 106 5.73 -5.89 0.84
CA ALA A 106 5.59 -6.92 -0.19
C ALA A 106 4.12 -7.20 -0.54
N VAL A 107 3.25 -7.27 0.47
CA VAL A 107 1.80 -7.44 0.27
C VAL A 107 1.18 -6.22 -0.42
N ALA A 108 1.57 -5.02 -0.02
CA ALA A 108 1.08 -3.80 -0.67
C ALA A 108 1.55 -3.68 -2.14
N ASN A 109 2.81 -4.04 -2.41
CA ASN A 109 3.34 -4.10 -3.78
C ASN A 109 2.61 -5.16 -4.61
N GLN A 110 2.33 -6.33 -4.04
CA GLN A 110 1.58 -7.37 -4.73
C GLN A 110 0.16 -6.90 -5.07
N LEU A 111 -0.49 -6.12 -4.20
CA LEU A 111 -1.80 -5.53 -4.48
C LEU A 111 -1.73 -4.59 -5.70
N CYS A 112 -0.75 -3.69 -5.74
CA CYS A 112 -0.54 -2.79 -6.87
C CYS A 112 -0.24 -3.54 -8.17
N ALA A 113 0.65 -4.53 -8.12
CA ALA A 113 0.98 -5.36 -9.27
C ALA A 113 -0.23 -6.17 -9.78
N SER A 114 -1.08 -6.64 -8.88
CA SER A 114 -2.30 -7.38 -9.25
C SER A 114 -3.35 -6.48 -9.89
N ALA A 115 -3.42 -5.21 -9.46
CA ALA A 115 -4.38 -4.24 -10.00
C ALA A 115 -3.95 -3.68 -11.36
N PHE A 116 -2.65 -3.45 -11.58
CA PHE A 116 -2.16 -2.66 -12.71
C PHE A 116 -1.07 -3.32 -13.56
N GLY A 117 -0.60 -4.51 -13.17
CA GLY A 117 0.41 -5.29 -13.87
C GLY A 117 1.83 -5.16 -13.28
N ALA A 118 2.77 -5.89 -13.88
CA ALA A 118 4.17 -5.88 -13.45
C ALA A 118 4.78 -4.47 -13.47
N GLY A 119 5.66 -4.18 -12.50
CA GLY A 119 6.32 -2.89 -12.34
C GLY A 119 5.58 -1.89 -11.45
N TRP A 120 4.29 -2.13 -11.17
CA TRP A 120 3.54 -1.33 -10.22
C TRP A 120 3.83 -1.76 -8.78
N ARG A 121 4.04 -0.78 -7.90
CA ARG A 121 4.25 -0.96 -6.46
C ARG A 121 3.48 0.07 -5.66
N MET A 122 3.37 -0.13 -4.35
CA MET A 122 2.84 0.91 -3.47
C MET A 122 3.76 2.13 -3.58
N ALA A 123 3.15 3.31 -3.63
CA ALA A 123 3.88 4.56 -3.68
C ALA A 123 4.51 4.86 -2.31
N GLU A 124 5.68 5.48 -2.37
CA GLU A 124 6.55 5.77 -1.25
C GLU A 124 6.64 7.28 -1.03
N PHE A 125 6.79 7.71 0.23
CA PHE A 125 6.87 9.11 0.64
C PHE A 125 7.94 9.90 -0.12
N HIS A 126 9.11 9.30 -0.37
CA HIS A 126 10.25 9.91 -1.03
C HIS A 126 10.35 9.64 -2.54
N ASP A 127 9.31 9.10 -3.20
CA ASP A 127 9.35 8.78 -4.64
C ASP A 127 9.69 9.98 -5.55
N GLY A 128 9.41 11.20 -5.08
CA GLY A 128 9.79 12.46 -5.75
C GLY A 128 11.25 12.92 -5.53
N ASN A 129 12.10 12.15 -4.86
CA ASN A 129 13.45 12.55 -4.44
C ASN A 129 13.45 13.74 -3.46
N GLY A 130 12.58 13.67 -2.44
CA GLY A 130 12.28 14.76 -1.53
C GLY A 130 11.30 14.33 -0.45
N GLY A 131 10.47 15.22 0.05
CA GLY A 131 9.45 14.88 1.04
C GLY A 131 8.13 15.61 0.86
N TRP A 132 7.12 15.13 1.58
CA TRP A 132 5.80 15.74 1.77
C TRP A 132 4.86 15.71 0.57
N ASN A 133 5.34 15.97 -0.65
CA ASN A 133 4.53 15.90 -1.87
C ASN A 133 5.40 15.57 -3.08
N TRP A 134 4.76 15.01 -4.10
CA TRP A 134 5.37 14.89 -5.41
C TRP A 134 4.32 14.88 -6.53
N TYR A 135 4.81 15.14 -7.73
CA TYR A 135 4.09 15.10 -8.98
C TYR A 135 4.33 13.78 -9.71
N ALA A 136 3.31 13.27 -10.39
CA ALA A 136 3.41 12.16 -11.31
C ALA A 136 2.32 12.28 -12.38
N TYR A 137 2.47 11.58 -13.51
CA TYR A 137 1.34 11.43 -14.44
C TYR A 137 0.23 10.64 -13.77
N GLY A 138 -1.01 11.09 -13.88
CA GLY A 138 -2.12 10.45 -13.21
C GLY A 138 -3.44 11.20 -13.31
N ASN A 139 -4.49 10.53 -12.84
CA ASN A 139 -5.80 11.12 -12.60
C ASN A 139 -6.48 10.39 -11.43
N VAL A 140 -5.82 10.36 -10.27
CA VAL A 140 -6.36 9.74 -9.06
C VAL A 140 -7.50 10.57 -8.51
N ARG A 141 -8.38 9.91 -7.75
CA ARG A 141 -9.52 10.54 -7.11
C ARG A 141 -9.07 11.56 -6.05
N SER A 142 -9.84 12.64 -5.89
CA SER A 142 -9.59 13.69 -4.89
C SER A 142 -10.58 13.66 -3.72
N ASP A 143 -11.61 12.82 -3.77
CA ASP A 143 -12.65 12.70 -2.73
C ASP A 143 -12.26 11.75 -1.59
N MET A 144 -11.14 11.04 -1.72
CA MET A 144 -10.63 10.12 -0.71
C MET A 144 -9.13 10.31 -0.49
N ARG A 145 -8.69 9.96 0.71
CA ARG A 145 -7.27 9.72 1.00
C ARG A 145 -6.85 8.35 0.50
N PHE A 146 -5.55 8.13 0.38
CA PHE A 146 -4.96 6.86 -0.02
C PHE A 146 -3.80 6.47 0.90
N TRP A 147 -3.66 5.17 1.13
CA TRP A 147 -2.50 4.60 1.80
C TRP A 147 -1.24 4.85 0.97
N VAL A 148 -0.20 5.38 1.62
CA VAL A 148 1.17 5.56 1.10
C VAL A 148 2.12 4.98 2.13
N HIS A 149 3.26 4.44 1.71
CA HIS A 149 4.23 3.91 2.65
C HIS A 149 5.41 4.85 2.86
N ILE A 150 6.09 4.69 3.99
CA ILE A 150 7.34 5.37 4.33
C ILE A 150 8.34 4.33 4.81
N ASN A 151 9.58 4.44 4.33
CA ASN A 151 10.61 3.40 4.55
C ASN A 151 11.57 3.69 5.71
N ASP A 152 11.60 4.93 6.21
CA ASP A 152 12.54 5.39 7.24
C ASP A 152 11.85 5.67 8.60
N ASN A 153 10.54 5.43 8.70
CA ASN A 153 9.73 5.68 9.89
C ASN A 153 8.63 4.60 10.11
N ALA A 154 7.97 4.65 11.27
CA ALA A 154 6.91 3.71 11.69
C ALA A 154 5.50 4.13 11.24
N GLY A 155 5.39 4.86 10.13
CA GLY A 155 4.11 5.36 9.62
C GLY A 155 3.28 4.37 8.82
N ASN A 156 3.51 3.04 8.90
CA ASN A 156 2.75 2.06 8.11
C ASN A 156 1.94 1.11 8.98
N CYS A 157 0.84 0.59 8.43
CA CYS A 157 -0.07 -0.31 9.16
C CYS A 157 0.54 -1.65 9.60
N TRP A 158 1.69 -2.03 9.05
CA TRP A 158 2.41 -3.26 9.37
C TRP A 158 3.58 -3.07 10.32
N ASN A 159 3.87 -1.83 10.75
CA ASN A 159 4.91 -1.51 11.71
C ASN A 159 4.52 -0.29 12.57
N PRO A 160 3.36 -0.31 13.25
CA PRO A 160 2.89 0.82 14.05
C PRO A 160 3.78 1.10 15.27
#